data_AF-A0A524CKT0-F1
#
_entry.id   AF-A0A524CKT0-F1
#
_cell.length_a   1.000
_cell.length_b   1.000
_cell.length_c   1.000
_cell.angle_alpha   90.00
_cell.angle_beta   90.00
_cell.angle_gamma   90.00
#
_symmetry.space_group_name_H-M   'P 1'
#
loop_
_entity.id
_entity.type
_entity.pdbx_description
1 polymer ?
#
loop_
_entity_poly.entity_id
_entity_poly.type
_entity_poly.pdbx_seq_one_letter_code
_entity_poly.pdbx_strand_id
1 'polypeptide(L)'
;MFNNHEETELNCYVRIINAYLNKEQEPEKTEIWKNRALIYLMRMLDKKRSDLQVRNALILLITLFEDIPPDLFNNRGTNIKKLSKKEKENMLLNLKQEFLPN
;
A
#
# COMPACT_ATOMS: atom_id res chain seq x y z
N MET A 1 20.57 5.42 1.37
CA MET A 1 20.48 6.12 0.07
C MET A 1 20.70 5.08 -1.02
N PHE A 2 19.88 5.05 -2.06
CA PHE A 2 20.11 4.21 -3.25
C PHE A 2 21.20 4.90 -4.10
N ASN A 3 22.40 4.32 -4.16
CA ASN A 3 23.51 4.89 -4.92
C ASN A 3 23.51 4.33 -6.36
N ASN A 4 23.76 5.21 -7.33
CA ASN A 4 23.71 4.96 -8.78
C ASN A 4 24.90 4.12 -9.30
N HIS A 5 25.06 2.87 -8.85
CA HIS A 5 25.93 1.90 -9.53
C HIS A 5 25.26 0.53 -9.54
N GLU A 6 24.85 0.09 -10.74
CA GLU A 6 24.43 -1.27 -11.10
C GLU A 6 23.78 -2.08 -9.97
N GLU A 7 22.58 -1.67 -9.54
CA GLU A 7 21.75 -2.53 -8.70
C GLU A 7 21.21 -3.68 -9.56
N THR A 8 21.87 -4.83 -9.48
CA THR A 8 21.33 -6.10 -9.98
C THR A 8 19.98 -6.39 -9.34
N GLU A 9 19.10 -7.11 -10.05
CA GLU A 9 17.74 -7.38 -9.58
C GLU A 9 17.70 -8.04 -8.19
N LEU A 10 18.67 -8.93 -7.97
CA LEU A 10 18.89 -9.62 -6.70
C LEU A 10 19.14 -8.62 -5.55
N ASN A 11 19.86 -7.53 -5.80
CA ASN A 11 20.20 -6.55 -4.77
C ASN A 11 18.95 -5.79 -4.28
N CYS A 12 18.01 -5.48 -5.17
CA CYS A 12 16.76 -4.83 -4.79
C CYS A 12 15.92 -5.71 -3.84
N TYR A 13 15.71 -6.98 -4.21
CA TYR A 13 14.92 -7.91 -3.39
C TYR A 13 15.60 -8.24 -2.06
N VAL A 14 16.92 -8.46 -2.06
CA VAL A 14 17.71 -8.72 -0.83
C VAL A 14 17.59 -7.56 0.15
N ARG A 15 17.62 -6.31 -0.33
CA ARG A 15 17.45 -5.14 0.54
C ARG A 15 16.06 -5.06 1.17
N ILE A 16 15.01 -5.42 0.43
CA ILE A 16 13.63 -5.48 0.97
C ILE A 16 13.52 -6.57 2.04
N ILE A 17 14.04 -7.76 1.76
CA ILE A 17 14.01 -8.89 2.71
C ILE A 17 14.80 -8.56 3.98
N ASN A 18 16.00 -8.00 3.85
CA ASN A 18 16.83 -7.63 5.00
C ASN A 18 16.17 -6.55 5.85
N ALA A 19 15.52 -5.56 5.23
CA ALA A 19 14.76 -4.56 5.99
C ALA A 19 13.60 -5.20 6.75
N TYR A 20 12.91 -6.18 6.15
CA TYR A 20 11.80 -6.87 6.77
C TYR A 20 12.23 -7.73 7.96
N LEU A 21 13.33 -8.47 7.83
CA LEU A 21 13.87 -9.31 8.90
C LEU A 21 14.32 -8.50 10.13
N ASN A 22 14.70 -7.23 9.95
CA ASN A 22 15.16 -6.36 11.03
C ASN A 22 14.08 -5.37 11.53
N LYS A 23 12.83 -5.50 11.06
CA LYS A 23 11.76 -4.50 11.29
C LYS A 23 11.44 -4.24 12.76
N GLU A 24 11.62 -5.23 13.63
CA GLU A 24 11.27 -5.16 15.05
C GLU A 24 12.30 -4.40 15.89
N GLN A 25 13.52 -4.22 15.38
CA GLN A 25 14.59 -3.54 16.11
C GLN A 25 14.36 -2.02 16.14
N GLU A 26 13.83 -1.43 15.06
CA GLU A 26 13.66 0.02 14.91
C GLU A 26 12.40 0.37 14.10
N PRO A 27 11.20 0.37 14.69
CA PRO A 27 9.93 0.49 13.96
C PRO A 27 9.78 1.84 13.22
N GLU A 28 10.14 2.96 13.84
CA GLU A 28 10.07 4.28 13.19
C GLU A 28 11.00 4.40 11.99
N LYS A 29 12.24 3.90 12.11
CA LYS A 29 13.22 3.91 11.03
C LYS A 29 12.80 2.98 9.90
N THR A 30 12.17 1.85 10.24
CA THR A 30 11.59 0.92 9.28
C THR A 30 10.48 1.58 8.47
N GLU A 31 9.58 2.30 9.13
CA GLU A 31 8.48 3.03 8.47
C GLU A 31 9.01 4.12 7.52
N ILE A 32 9.99 4.90 7.97
CA ILE A 32 10.65 5.91 7.13
C ILE A 32 11.34 5.26 5.92
N TRP A 33 12.03 4.13 6.13
CA TRP A 33 12.70 3.40 5.06
C TRP A 33 11.71 2.85 4.03
N LYS A 34 10.61 2.23 4.50
CA LYS A 34 9.52 1.70 3.66
C LYS A 34 8.95 2.78 2.76
N ASN A 35 8.58 3.93 3.32
CA ASN A 35 8.03 5.05 2.58
C ASN A 35 9.00 5.59 1.51
N ARG A 36 10.30 5.68 1.85
CA ARG A 36 11.35 6.06 0.89
C ARG A 36 11.52 5.04 -0.23
N ALA A 37 11.48 3.75 0.08
CA ALA A 37 11.60 2.67 -0.89
C ALA A 37 10.40 2.64 -1.84
N LEU A 38 9.17 2.81 -1.34
CA LEU A 38 7.95 2.93 -2.14
C LEU A 38 8.05 4.10 -3.13
N ILE A 39 8.39 5.31 -2.65
CA ILE A 39 8.53 6.49 -3.52
C ILE A 39 9.58 6.26 -4.61
N TYR A 40 10.71 5.64 -4.25
CA TYR A 40 11.77 5.33 -5.20
C TYR A 40 11.29 4.38 -6.31
N LEU A 41 10.68 3.25 -5.93
CA LEU A 41 10.17 2.26 -6.88
C LEU A 41 9.04 2.83 -7.76
N MET A 42 8.12 3.62 -7.20
CA MET A 42 7.07 4.31 -7.97
C MET A 42 7.65 5.27 -9.02
N ARG A 43 8.70 6.03 -8.67
CA ARG A 43 9.39 6.90 -9.63
C ARG A 43 10.10 6.12 -10.73
N MET A 44 10.63 4.93 -10.43
CA MET A 44 11.23 4.06 -11.44
C MET A 44 10.17 3.52 -12.41
N LEU A 45 9.00 3.16 -11.87
CA LEU A 45 7.87 2.67 -12.66
C LEU A 45 7.33 3.73 -13.64
N ASP A 46 7.35 4.99 -13.23
CA ASP A 46 6.91 6.12 -14.07
C ASP A 46 7.92 6.43 -15.20
N LYS A 47 9.22 6.30 -14.92
CA LYS A 47 10.30 6.56 -15.90
C LYS A 47 10.47 5.46 -16.95
N LYS A 48 10.21 4.20 -16.58
CA LYS A 48 10.31 3.05 -17.49
C LYS A 48 8.94 2.39 -17.58
N ARG A 49 8.25 2.58 -18.71
CA ARG A 49 6.98 1.90 -19.00
C ARG A 49 7.20 0.39 -18.87
N SER A 50 6.77 -0.17 -17.74
CA SER A 50 6.70 -1.61 -17.46
C SER A 50 8.05 -2.33 -17.29
N ASP A 51 8.84 -1.95 -16.28
CA ASP A 51 9.83 -2.87 -15.74
C ASP A 51 9.14 -3.87 -14.77
N LEU A 52 9.00 -5.13 -15.22
CA LEU A 52 8.40 -6.22 -14.43
C LEU A 52 9.09 -6.35 -13.07
N GLN A 53 10.39 -6.07 -13.02
CA GLN A 53 11.19 -6.11 -11.81
C GLN A 53 10.71 -5.08 -10.78
N VAL A 54 10.51 -3.83 -11.19
CA VAL A 54 10.05 -2.75 -10.30
C VAL A 54 8.66 -3.05 -9.77
N ARG A 55 7.78 -3.62 -10.61
CA ARG A 55 6.44 -4.07 -10.18
C ARG A 55 6.52 -5.19 -9.15
N ASN A 56 7.35 -6.20 -9.38
CA ASN A 56 7.51 -7.31 -8.44
C ASN A 56 8.13 -6.84 -7.12
N ALA A 57 9.08 -5.90 -7.16
CA ALA A 57 9.66 -5.29 -5.96
C ALA A 57 8.62 -4.48 -5.17
N LEU A 58 7.74 -3.73 -5.85
CA LEU A 58 6.62 -3.03 -5.21
C LEU A 58 5.65 -4.01 -4.54
N ILE A 59 5.26 -5.07 -5.24
CA ILE A 59 4.38 -6.11 -4.72
C ILE A 59 5.01 -6.73 -3.46
N LEU A 60 6.27 -7.16 -3.54
CA LEU A 60 6.99 -7.77 -2.42
C LEU A 60 7.06 -6.82 -1.21
N LEU A 61 7.41 -5.56 -1.43
CA LEU A 61 7.52 -4.57 -0.37
C LEU A 61 6.17 -4.35 0.34
N ILE A 62 5.08 -4.23 -0.43
CA ILE A 62 3.74 -4.06 0.13
C ILE A 62 3.32 -5.33 0.89
N THR A 63 3.46 -6.52 0.29
CA THR A 63 3.04 -7.79 0.90
C THR A 63 3.77 -8.09 2.20
N LEU A 64 5.03 -7.69 2.33
CA LEU A 64 5.80 -7.94 3.55
C LEU A 64 5.44 -6.95 4.67
N PHE A 65 5.32 -5.66 4.36
CA PHE A 65 5.24 -4.63 5.40
C PHE A 65 3.83 -4.17 5.71
N GLU A 66 2.91 -4.34 4.78
CA GLU A 66 1.54 -3.95 4.98
C GLU A 66 0.71 -5.20 5.28
N ASP A 67 0.06 -5.21 6.43
CA ASP A 67 -1.02 -6.16 6.71
C ASP A 67 -2.28 -5.66 6.00
N ILE A 68 -2.18 -5.50 4.66
CA ILE A 68 -3.36 -5.24 3.84
C ILE A 68 -4.03 -6.59 3.72
N PRO A 69 -5.19 -6.84 4.37
CA PRO A 69 -5.98 -7.99 4.00
C PRO A 69 -6.15 -7.90 2.48
N PRO A 70 -5.89 -8.97 1.70
CA PRO A 70 -6.24 -8.96 0.29
C PRO A 70 -7.65 -8.42 0.23
N ASP A 71 -7.90 -7.42 -0.62
CA ASP A 71 -9.17 -6.70 -0.71
C ASP A 71 -10.28 -7.62 -1.25
N LEU A 72 -10.55 -8.63 -0.44
CA LEU A 72 -11.53 -9.67 -0.51
C LEU A 72 -12.52 -9.22 0.56
N PHE A 73 -13.56 -8.54 0.07
CA PHE A 73 -14.78 -8.13 0.78
C PHE A 73 -14.89 -6.70 1.32
N ASN A 74 -13.94 -6.15 2.08
CA ASN A 74 -14.28 -4.99 2.94
C ASN A 74 -14.25 -3.60 2.28
N ASN A 75 -13.56 -3.37 1.14
CA ASN A 75 -13.55 -2.05 0.47
C ASN A 75 -14.39 -1.96 -0.80
N ARG A 76 -15.07 -3.03 -1.22
CA ARG A 76 -16.09 -2.89 -2.26
C ARG A 76 -17.37 -2.39 -1.61
N GLY A 77 -17.47 -1.07 -1.47
CA GLY A 77 -18.74 -0.42 -1.16
C GLY A 77 -19.86 -1.03 -1.99
N THR A 78 -21.01 -1.31 -1.37
CA THR A 78 -22.14 -1.91 -2.07
C THR A 78 -22.64 -0.95 -3.15
N ASN A 79 -22.86 -1.44 -4.36
CA ASN A 79 -23.47 -0.62 -5.41
C ASN A 79 -24.83 -0.11 -4.92
N ILE A 80 -25.01 1.22 -4.88
CA ILE A 80 -26.23 1.86 -4.39
C ILE A 80 -27.51 1.36 -5.08
N LYS A 81 -27.42 0.86 -6.33
CA LYS A 81 -28.56 0.27 -7.05
C LYS A 81 -29.02 -1.06 -6.44
N LYS A 82 -28.15 -1.75 -5.71
CA LYS A 82 -28.44 -3.03 -5.03
C LYS A 82 -28.96 -2.85 -3.60
N LEU A 83 -28.89 -1.64 -3.05
CA LEU A 83 -29.43 -1.35 -1.73
C LEU A 83 -30.96 -1.26 -1.79
N SER A 84 -31.62 -1.89 -0.83
CA SER A 84 -33.03 -1.71 -0.55
C SER A 84 -33.32 -0.27 -0.13
N LYS A 85 -34.61 0.13 -0.19
CA LYS A 85 -35.03 1.46 0.25
C LYS A 85 -34.63 1.74 1.71
N LYS A 86 -34.81 0.75 2.58
CA LYS A 86 -34.49 0.84 4.01
C LYS A 86 -32.99 1.04 4.25
N GLU A 87 -32.14 0.34 3.51
CA GLU A 87 -30.68 0.50 3.64
C GLU A 87 -30.21 1.88 3.17
N LYS A 88 -30.82 2.42 2.10
CA LYS A 88 -30.53 3.78 1.64
C LYS A 88 -30.94 4.83 2.67
N GLU A 89 -32.10 4.67 3.28
CA GLU A 89 -32.60 5.56 4.34
C GLU A 89 -31.68 5.54 5.56
N ASN A 90 -31.23 4.36 5.99
CA ASN A 90 -30.26 4.22 7.08
C ASN A 90 -28.91 4.86 6.74
N MET A 91 -28.40 4.62 5.53
CA MET A 91 -27.12 5.22 5.09
C MET A 91 -27.21 6.75 5.07
N LEU A 92 -28.32 7.31 4.61
CA LEU A 92 -28.56 8.75 4.63
C LEU A 92 -28.62 9.31 6.04
N LEU A 93 -29.22 8.57 6.99
CA LEU A 93 -29.32 8.97 8.38
C LEU A 93 -27.95 9.00 9.05
N ASN A 94 -27.13 7.97 8.83
CA ASN A 94 -25.76 7.91 9.33
C ASN A 94 -24.92 9.07 8.76
N LEU A 95 -24.99 9.30 7.44
CA LEU A 95 -24.29 10.42 6.81
C LEU A 95 -24.70 11.76 7.40
N LYS A 96 -26.00 11.99 7.65
CA LYS A 96 -26.46 13.23 8.28
C LYS A 96 -25.88 13.41 9.69
N GLN A 97 -25.77 12.33 10.46
CA GLN A 97 -25.22 12.38 11.82
C GLN A 97 -23.73 12.73 11.83
N GLU A 98 -22.95 12.29 10.84
CA GLU A 98 -21.53 12.64 10.72
C GLU A 98 -21.28 14.15 10.50
N PHE A 99 -22.25 14.87 9.94
CA PHE A 99 -22.16 16.31 9.70
C PHE A 99 -22.88 17.17 10.76
N LEU A 100 -23.46 16.55 11.79
CA LEU A 100 -23.94 17.29 12.95
C LEU A 100 -22.75 17.65 13.85
N PRO A 101 -22.62 18.90 14.31
CA PRO A 101 -21.62 19.25 15.30
C PRO A 101 -21.88 18.47 16.59
N ASN A 102 -20.83 17.86 17.15
CA ASN A 102 -20.86 17.26 18.48
C ASN A 102 -21.20 18.30 19.55
#